data_AF-A0A357Z709-F1
#
_entry.id   AF-A0A357Z709-F1
#
_cell.length_a   1.000
_cell.length_b   1.000
_cell.length_c   1.000
_cell.angle_alpha   90.00
_cell.angle_beta   90.00
_cell.angle_gamma   90.00
#
_symmetry.space_group_name_H-M   'P 1'
#
loop_
_entity.id
_entity.type
_entity.pdbx_description
1 polymer ?
#
loop_
_entity_poly.entity_id
_entity_poly.type
_entity_poly.pdbx_seq_one_letter_code
_entity_poly.pdbx_strand_id
1 'polypeptide(L)'
;GELAYWMELKEVFEQAGVNYPVILLRNSFLFINEKQSKQWASLEFNTEALFDSIQDVELAFVKKQSVENLALTEHIASLTHLYNAIQQDVIKIDASLGNHALNLSLQAQKKLALLEKKMVRAEKRKQYTSLARIHSIKSELFPDNNLQERVENFSKWVGEYGWDWVEAI
;
A
#
# COMPACT_ATOMS: atom_id res chain seq x y z
N GLY A 1 13.33 -4.36 17.26
CA GLY A 1 12.15 -4.31 18.16
C GLY A 1 12.44 -5.15 19.38
N GLU A 2 11.81 -4.87 20.51
CA GLU A 2 12.11 -5.52 21.80
C GLU A 2 12.12 -7.06 21.72
N LEU A 3 11.22 -7.66 20.92
CA LEU A 3 11.18 -9.11 20.71
C LEU A 3 12.51 -9.69 20.18
N ALA A 4 13.12 -9.05 19.18
CA ALA A 4 14.38 -9.51 18.60
C ALA A 4 15.51 -9.41 19.63
N TYR A 5 15.55 -8.31 20.38
CA TYR A 5 16.51 -8.13 21.46
C TYR A 5 16.35 -9.19 22.54
N TRP A 6 15.12 -9.50 22.97
CA TRP A 6 14.86 -10.56 23.94
C TRP A 6 15.34 -11.93 23.46
N MET A 7 15.15 -12.25 22.17
CA MET A 7 15.64 -13.51 21.59
C MET A 7 17.16 -13.65 21.61
N GLU A 8 17.90 -12.54 21.51
CA GLU A 8 19.37 -12.52 21.62
C GLU A 8 19.85 -12.85 23.03
N LEU A 9 19.02 -12.66 24.07
CA LEU A 9 19.41 -12.84 25.47
C LEU A 9 19.33 -14.30 25.97
N LYS A 10 18.95 -15.26 25.14
CA LYS A 10 18.72 -16.65 25.58
C LYS A 10 19.92 -17.25 26.32
N GLU A 11 21.13 -17.03 25.81
CA GLU A 11 22.37 -17.53 26.42
C GLU A 11 22.67 -16.83 27.75
N VAL A 12 22.28 -15.56 27.90
CA VAL A 12 22.44 -14.81 29.16
C VAL A 12 21.60 -15.42 30.27
N PHE A 13 20.35 -15.81 29.97
CA PHE A 13 19.47 -16.48 30.92
C PHE A 13 20.02 -17.86 31.33
N GLU A 14 20.56 -18.62 30.36
CA GLU A 14 21.20 -19.91 30.60
C GLU A 14 22.41 -19.77 31.53
N GLN A 15 23.32 -18.82 31.25
CA GLN A 15 24.50 -18.58 32.08
C GLN A 15 24.15 -18.04 33.48
N ALA A 16 23.08 -17.26 33.58
CA ALA A 16 22.58 -16.77 34.87
C ALA A 16 21.83 -17.85 35.69
N GLY A 17 21.56 -19.02 35.10
CA GLY A 17 20.80 -20.10 35.77
C GLY A 17 19.33 -19.74 36.02
N VAL A 18 18.75 -18.85 35.21
CA VAL A 18 17.36 -18.39 35.34
C VAL A 18 16.56 -18.85 34.12
N ASN A 19 15.30 -19.24 34.34
CA ASN A 19 14.41 -19.65 33.26
C ASN A 19 14.17 -18.50 32.27
N TYR A 20 14.33 -18.80 30.99
CA TYR A 20 13.96 -17.88 29.92
C TYR A 20 12.42 -17.73 29.85
N PRO A 21 11.87 -16.52 29.97
CA PRO A 21 10.43 -16.31 30.02
C PRO A 21 9.76 -16.55 28.66
N VAL A 22 8.46 -16.85 28.68
CA VAL A 22 7.64 -16.86 27.47
C VAL A 22 7.49 -15.42 26.98
N ILE A 23 7.87 -15.17 25.74
CA ILE A 23 7.70 -13.85 25.15
C ILE A 23 6.34 -13.78 24.44
N LEU A 24 5.50 -12.86 24.87
CA LEU A 24 4.22 -12.56 24.23
C LEU A 24 4.29 -11.18 23.59
N LEU A 25 3.83 -11.09 22.34
CA LEU A 25 3.69 -9.80 21.67
C LEU A 25 2.50 -9.07 22.28
N ARG A 26 2.70 -7.81 22.69
CA ARG A 26 1.59 -6.97 23.15
C ARG A 26 0.61 -6.70 22.01
N ASN A 27 -0.64 -6.47 22.36
CA ASN A 27 -1.62 -5.98 21.40
C ASN A 27 -1.21 -4.59 20.90
N SER A 28 -1.49 -4.36 19.62
CA SER A 28 -1.33 -3.06 18.97
C SER A 28 -2.71 -2.46 18.75
N PHE A 29 -2.84 -1.16 19.01
CA PHE A 29 -4.12 -0.47 18.89
C PHE A 29 -3.99 0.80 18.05
N LEU A 30 -5.09 1.18 17.43
CA LEU A 30 -5.28 2.45 16.75
C LEU A 30 -6.63 2.99 17.18
N PHE A 31 -6.64 4.18 17.78
CA PHE A 31 -7.85 4.89 18.13
C PHE A 31 -8.28 5.77 16.95
N ILE A 32 -9.54 5.61 16.57
CA ILE A 32 -10.20 6.40 15.54
C ILE A 32 -11.41 7.08 16.15
N ASN A 33 -11.52 8.40 15.99
CA ASN A 33 -12.70 9.11 16.48
C ASN A 33 -13.89 8.94 15.52
N GLU A 34 -15.08 9.28 15.98
CA GLU A 34 -16.32 9.11 15.20
C GLU A 34 -16.27 9.86 13.86
N LYS A 35 -15.69 11.06 13.84
CA LYS A 35 -15.57 11.88 12.63
C LYS A 35 -14.68 11.21 11.59
N GLN A 36 -13.50 10.77 11.99
CA GLN A 36 -12.54 10.05 11.13
C GLN A 36 -13.15 8.75 10.62
N SER A 37 -13.82 7.99 11.49
CA SER A 37 -14.51 6.74 11.13
C SER A 37 -15.59 6.97 10.08
N LYS A 38 -16.47 7.97 10.27
CA LYS A 38 -17.49 8.35 9.29
C LYS A 38 -16.88 8.80 7.96
N GLN A 39 -15.81 9.60 8.01
CA GLN A 39 -15.13 10.04 6.80
C GLN A 39 -14.48 8.89 6.04
N TRP A 40 -13.85 7.95 6.74
CA TRP A 40 -13.27 6.75 6.15
C TRP A 40 -14.33 5.85 5.52
N ALA A 41 -15.44 5.60 6.24
CA ALA A 41 -16.56 4.83 5.72
C ALA A 41 -17.20 5.51 4.48
N SER A 42 -17.24 6.84 4.41
CA SER A 42 -17.74 7.58 3.23
C SER A 42 -16.89 7.40 1.97
N LEU A 43 -15.64 6.95 2.13
CA LEU A 43 -14.76 6.58 1.02
C LEU A 43 -14.94 5.11 0.62
N GLU A 44 -15.88 4.41 1.28
CA GLU A 44 -16.23 3.02 1.07
C GLU A 44 -15.06 2.04 1.19
N PHE A 45 -14.17 2.32 2.15
CA PHE A 45 -13.11 1.42 2.58
C PHE A 45 -13.48 0.70 3.88
N ASN A 46 -12.94 -0.50 4.05
CA ASN A 46 -12.96 -1.21 5.34
C ASN A 46 -11.85 -0.68 6.26
N THR A 47 -11.91 -1.05 7.53
CA THR A 47 -10.93 -0.62 8.54
C THR A 47 -9.54 -1.19 8.30
N GLU A 48 -9.43 -2.38 7.70
CA GLU A 48 -8.14 -3.03 7.43
C GLU A 48 -7.30 -2.21 6.44
N ALA A 49 -7.95 -1.57 5.45
CA ALA A 49 -7.27 -0.71 4.48
C ALA A 49 -6.60 0.53 5.10
N LEU A 50 -6.90 0.87 6.37
CA LEU A 50 -6.16 1.91 7.09
C LEU A 50 -4.67 1.56 7.25
N PHE A 51 -4.32 0.27 7.27
CA PHE A 51 -2.95 -0.20 7.47
C PHE A 51 -2.18 -0.40 6.15
N ASP A 52 -2.86 -0.33 5.01
CA ASP A 52 -2.22 -0.39 3.69
C ASP A 52 -1.37 0.86 3.41
N SER A 53 -0.46 0.78 2.45
CA SER A 53 0.30 1.96 2.04
C SER A 53 -0.63 3.03 1.46
N ILE A 54 -0.30 4.32 1.65
CA ILE A 54 -1.08 5.41 1.08
C ILE A 54 -1.23 5.25 -0.44
N GLN A 55 -0.19 4.77 -1.12
CA GLN A 55 -0.20 4.55 -2.57
C GLN A 55 -1.20 3.48 -2.99
N ASP A 56 -1.31 2.40 -2.20
CA ASP A 56 -2.24 1.30 -2.46
C ASP A 56 -3.68 1.73 -2.24
N VAL A 57 -3.96 2.44 -1.14
CA VAL A 57 -5.29 3.00 -0.85
C VAL A 57 -5.70 3.98 -1.95
N GLU A 58 -4.84 4.90 -2.37
CA GLU A 58 -5.12 5.83 -3.47
C GLU A 58 -5.43 5.09 -4.78
N LEU A 59 -4.66 4.04 -5.10
CA LEU A 59 -4.85 3.26 -6.32
C LEU A 59 -6.17 2.49 -6.26
N ALA A 60 -6.47 1.85 -5.14
CA ALA A 60 -7.72 1.14 -4.91
C ALA A 60 -8.93 2.10 -5.03
N PHE A 61 -8.84 3.29 -4.43
CA PHE A 61 -9.88 4.31 -4.52
C PHE A 61 -10.14 4.73 -5.97
N VAL A 62 -9.07 5.05 -6.70
CA VAL A 62 -9.17 5.51 -8.08
C VAL A 62 -9.71 4.42 -9.01
N LYS A 63 -9.27 3.18 -8.83
CA LYS A 63 -9.80 2.04 -9.59
C LYS A 63 -11.28 1.80 -9.31
N LYS A 64 -11.70 1.96 -8.06
CA LYS A 64 -13.09 1.78 -7.65
C LYS A 64 -14.01 2.88 -8.19
N GLN A 65 -13.54 4.13 -8.19
CA GLN A 65 -14.32 5.28 -8.61
C GLN A 65 -14.29 5.55 -10.12
N SER A 66 -13.32 4.98 -10.84
CA SER A 66 -13.23 5.15 -12.29
C SER A 66 -14.25 4.27 -12.99
N VAL A 67 -15.01 4.88 -13.91
CA VAL A 67 -15.91 4.16 -14.83
C VAL A 67 -15.11 3.44 -15.92
N GLU A 68 -13.93 3.98 -16.24
CA GLU A 68 -13.09 3.52 -17.34
C GLU A 68 -12.06 2.51 -16.86
N ASN A 69 -11.72 1.53 -17.71
CA ASN A 69 -10.65 0.60 -17.41
C ASN A 69 -9.29 1.33 -17.48
N LEU A 70 -8.65 1.47 -16.33
CA LEU A 70 -7.33 2.12 -16.20
C LEU A 70 -6.15 1.18 -16.48
N ALA A 71 -6.41 -0.09 -16.82
CA ALA A 71 -5.37 -1.07 -17.12
C ALA A 71 -5.28 -1.33 -18.63
N LEU A 72 -4.06 -1.44 -19.14
CA LEU A 72 -3.78 -1.76 -20.55
C LEU A 72 -3.33 -3.22 -20.73
N THR A 73 -3.58 -4.09 -19.76
CA THR A 73 -3.12 -5.49 -19.74
C THR A 73 -3.44 -6.24 -21.04
N GLU A 74 -4.70 -6.20 -21.49
CA GLU A 74 -5.13 -6.86 -22.73
C GLU A 74 -4.46 -6.28 -23.98
N HIS A 75 -4.23 -4.97 -24.00
CA HIS A 75 -3.54 -4.29 -25.09
C HIS A 75 -2.05 -4.69 -25.13
N ILE A 76 -1.41 -4.81 -23.96
CA ILE A 76 -0.02 -5.26 -23.82
C ILE A 76 0.11 -6.73 -24.25
N ALA A 77 -0.86 -7.59 -23.87
CA ALA A 77 -0.89 -8.98 -24.31
C ALA A 77 -1.03 -9.08 -25.84
N SER A 78 -1.97 -8.34 -26.43
CA SER A 78 -2.19 -8.27 -27.88
C SER A 78 -0.94 -7.77 -28.62
N LEU A 79 -0.29 -6.74 -28.10
CA LEU A 79 0.97 -6.21 -28.62
C LEU A 79 2.08 -7.27 -28.59
N THR A 80 2.17 -8.03 -27.50
CA THR A 80 3.15 -9.11 -27.35
C THR A 80 2.93 -10.20 -28.39
N HIS A 81 1.68 -10.61 -28.61
CA HIS A 81 1.33 -11.58 -29.65
C HIS A 81 1.69 -11.08 -31.06
N LEU A 82 1.42 -9.80 -31.36
CA LEU A 82 1.79 -9.18 -32.64
C LEU A 82 3.30 -9.24 -32.87
N TYR A 83 4.11 -8.84 -31.88
CA TYR A 83 5.57 -8.86 -32.02
C TYR A 83 6.14 -10.28 -32.12
N ASN A 84 5.53 -11.26 -31.46
CA ASN A 84 5.92 -12.67 -31.61
C ASN A 84 5.69 -13.17 -33.04
N ALA A 85 4.56 -12.80 -33.66
CA ALA A 85 4.30 -13.12 -35.07
C ALA A 85 5.31 -12.46 -36.01
N ILE A 86 5.58 -11.15 -35.81
CA ILE A 86 6.60 -10.42 -36.58
C ILE A 86 7.97 -11.08 -36.44
N GLN A 87 8.34 -11.48 -35.22
CA GLN A 87 9.61 -12.15 -34.94
C GLN A 87 9.76 -13.45 -35.74
N GLN A 88 8.70 -14.27 -35.80
CA GLN A 88 8.69 -15.52 -36.57
C GLN A 88 8.91 -15.29 -38.07
N ASP A 89 8.40 -14.18 -38.61
CA ASP A 89 8.54 -13.86 -40.03
C ASP A 89 9.91 -13.27 -40.38
N VAL A 90 10.45 -12.37 -39.55
CA VAL A 90 11.76 -11.73 -39.84
C VAL A 90 12.94 -12.70 -39.68
N ILE A 91 12.84 -13.70 -38.80
CA ILE A 91 13.90 -14.73 -38.63
C ILE A 91 14.06 -15.58 -39.91
N LYS A 92 12.99 -15.77 -40.69
CA LYS A 92 13.06 -16.48 -41.98
C LYS A 92 13.87 -15.71 -43.03
N ILE A 93 14.04 -14.40 -42.85
CA ILE A 93 14.83 -13.53 -43.73
C ILE A 93 16.27 -13.48 -43.22
N ASP A 94 16.45 -13.11 -41.95
CA ASP A 94 17.76 -13.05 -41.29
C ASP A 94 17.59 -13.30 -39.78
N ALA A 95 18.33 -14.28 -39.25
CA ALA A 95 18.23 -14.70 -37.86
C ALA A 95 18.56 -13.56 -36.87
N SER A 96 19.42 -12.60 -37.24
CA SER A 96 19.78 -11.46 -36.40
C SER A 96 18.61 -10.48 -36.18
N LEU A 97 17.65 -10.43 -37.10
CA LEU A 97 16.47 -9.56 -37.00
C LEU A 97 15.52 -9.99 -35.88
N GLY A 98 15.55 -11.26 -35.47
CA GLY A 98 14.72 -11.78 -34.38
C GLY A 98 14.96 -11.06 -33.04
N ASN A 99 16.23 -10.77 -32.72
CA ASN A 99 16.60 -10.01 -31.51
C ASN A 99 16.17 -8.54 -31.63
N HIS A 100 16.23 -7.97 -32.83
CA HIS A 100 15.78 -6.60 -33.06
C HIS A 100 14.26 -6.47 -32.86
N ALA A 101 13.46 -7.40 -33.39
CA ALA A 101 12.00 -7.43 -33.19
C ALA A 101 11.61 -7.57 -31.71
N LEU A 102 12.32 -8.42 -30.95
CA LEU A 102 12.12 -8.54 -29.50
C LEU A 102 12.41 -7.23 -28.76
N ASN A 103 13.50 -6.55 -29.12
CA ASN A 103 13.83 -5.25 -28.52
C ASN A 103 12.76 -4.20 -28.81
N LEU A 104 12.20 -4.17 -30.02
CA LEU A 104 11.09 -3.28 -30.36
C LEU A 104 9.82 -3.60 -29.53
N SER A 105 9.52 -4.88 -29.31
CA SER A 105 8.43 -5.33 -28.44
C SER A 105 8.57 -4.78 -27.03
N LEU A 106 9.74 -4.97 -26.41
CA LEU A 106 10.03 -4.48 -25.05
C LEU A 106 9.91 -2.96 -24.94
N GLN A 107 10.39 -2.22 -25.95
CA GLN A 107 10.25 -0.76 -25.98
C GLN A 107 8.79 -0.31 -26.10
N ALA A 108 7.99 -0.99 -26.92
CA ALA A 108 6.57 -0.69 -27.10
C ALA A 108 5.76 -1.00 -25.83
N GLN A 109 6.00 -2.15 -25.18
CA GLN A 109 5.41 -2.49 -23.89
C GLN A 109 5.75 -1.46 -22.82
N LYS A 110 7.00 -1.01 -22.74
CA LYS A 110 7.44 0.05 -21.82
C LYS A 110 6.68 1.36 -22.06
N LYS A 111 6.43 1.74 -23.32
CA LYS A 111 5.64 2.94 -23.65
C LYS A 111 4.19 2.81 -23.19
N LEU A 112 3.56 1.64 -23.37
CA LEU A 112 2.20 1.39 -22.86
C LEU A 112 2.14 1.43 -21.33
N ALA A 113 3.10 0.84 -20.64
CA ALA A 113 3.16 0.92 -19.17
C ALA A 113 3.32 2.37 -18.67
N LEU A 114 4.05 3.22 -19.39
CA LEU A 114 4.13 4.66 -19.08
C LEU A 114 2.81 5.39 -19.36
N LEU A 115 2.08 5.00 -20.41
CA LEU A 115 0.75 5.53 -20.70
C LEU A 115 -0.25 5.16 -19.59
N GLU A 116 -0.26 3.90 -19.16
CA GLU A 116 -1.09 3.43 -18.05
C GLU A 116 -0.85 4.26 -16.77
N LYS A 117 0.42 4.49 -16.42
CA LYS A 117 0.78 5.38 -15.30
C LYS A 117 0.25 6.81 -15.49
N LYS A 118 0.26 7.34 -16.72
CA LYS A 118 -0.31 8.67 -17.02
C LYS A 118 -1.83 8.67 -16.90
N MET A 119 -2.51 7.60 -17.30
CA MET A 119 -3.97 7.45 -17.15
C MET A 119 -4.35 7.46 -15.67
N VAL A 120 -3.69 6.63 -14.84
CA VAL A 120 -3.93 6.61 -13.39
C VAL A 120 -3.68 7.99 -12.76
N ARG A 121 -2.60 8.68 -13.15
CA ARG A 121 -2.32 10.05 -12.67
C ARG A 121 -3.39 11.05 -13.09
N ALA A 122 -3.92 10.94 -14.30
CA ALA A 122 -4.99 11.80 -14.77
C ALA A 122 -6.26 11.59 -13.96
N GLU A 123 -6.59 10.34 -13.65
CA GLU A 123 -7.75 10.00 -12.84
C GLU A 123 -7.58 10.43 -11.37
N LYS A 124 -6.39 10.23 -10.79
CA LYS A 124 -6.03 10.77 -9.47
C LYS A 124 -6.29 12.28 -9.37
N ARG A 125 -5.98 13.05 -10.41
CA ARG A 125 -6.24 14.51 -10.43
C ARG A 125 -7.74 14.84 -10.41
N LYS A 126 -8.59 14.05 -11.06
CA LYS A 126 -10.05 14.25 -11.00
C LYS A 126 -10.60 13.98 -9.60
N GLN A 127 -9.99 13.03 -8.89
CA GLN A 127 -10.39 12.61 -7.55
C GLN A 127 -9.65 13.35 -6.42
N TYR A 128 -9.03 14.50 -6.72
CA TYR A 128 -8.12 15.21 -5.79
C TYR A 128 -8.72 15.42 -4.39
N THR A 129 -9.98 15.86 -4.30
CA THR A 129 -10.63 16.14 -3.01
C THR A 129 -10.75 14.89 -2.13
N SER A 130 -11.11 13.75 -2.72
CA SER A 130 -11.24 12.48 -2.00
C SER A 130 -9.86 11.94 -1.61
N LEU A 131 -8.87 12.07 -2.49
CA LEU A 131 -7.49 11.68 -2.16
C LEU A 131 -6.92 12.55 -1.05
N ALA A 132 -7.13 13.87 -1.08
CA ALA A 132 -6.71 14.76 -0.01
C ALA A 132 -7.35 14.38 1.34
N ARG A 133 -8.61 13.92 1.33
CA ARG A 133 -9.27 13.39 2.53
C ARG A 133 -8.60 12.11 3.03
N ILE A 134 -8.27 11.16 2.15
CA ILE A 134 -7.52 9.94 2.50
C ILE A 134 -6.19 10.32 3.15
N HIS A 135 -5.45 11.26 2.56
CA HIS A 135 -4.18 11.76 3.11
C HIS A 135 -4.36 12.37 4.50
N SER A 136 -5.35 13.24 4.70
CA SER A 136 -5.63 13.85 6.00
C SER A 136 -5.90 12.79 7.06
N ILE A 137 -6.83 11.86 6.79
CA ILE A 137 -7.19 10.80 7.74
C ILE A 137 -5.97 9.94 8.08
N LYS A 138 -5.19 9.50 7.07
CA LYS A 138 -3.99 8.71 7.34
C LYS A 138 -2.91 9.49 8.08
N SER A 139 -2.71 10.77 7.80
CA SER A 139 -1.72 11.58 8.53
C SER A 139 -2.11 11.81 9.99
N GLU A 140 -3.41 11.88 10.29
CA GLU A 140 -3.92 12.00 11.66
C GLU A 140 -3.81 10.67 12.42
N LEU A 141 -4.06 9.54 11.75
CA LEU A 141 -4.00 8.20 12.36
C LEU A 141 -2.58 7.62 12.41
N PHE A 142 -1.68 8.06 11.54
CA PHE A 142 -0.28 7.63 11.48
C PHE A 142 0.64 8.84 11.54
N PRO A 143 0.70 9.53 12.70
CA PRO A 143 1.50 10.74 12.86
C PRO A 143 2.98 10.46 12.59
N ASP A 144 3.64 11.37 11.88
CA ASP A 144 5.02 11.23 11.41
C ASP A 144 5.28 9.92 10.62
N ASN A 145 4.25 9.39 9.96
CA ASN A 145 4.28 8.10 9.27
C ASN A 145 4.69 6.94 10.19
N ASN A 146 4.30 7.03 11.47
CA ASN A 146 4.55 6.05 12.52
C ASN A 146 3.21 5.58 13.12
N LEU A 147 3.26 4.51 13.93
CA LEU A 147 2.07 4.03 14.63
C LEU A 147 1.63 5.06 15.68
N GLN A 148 0.32 5.35 15.72
CA GLN A 148 -0.27 6.29 16.69
C GLN A 148 0.18 6.00 18.12
N GLU A 149 0.12 4.74 18.56
CA GLU A 149 0.52 4.29 19.90
C GLU A 149 2.00 4.55 20.26
N ARG A 150 2.85 4.90 19.29
CA ARG A 150 4.28 5.24 19.50
C ARG A 150 4.54 6.73 19.57
N VAL A 151 3.54 7.55 19.28
CA VAL A 151 3.66 9.01 19.18
C VAL A 151 2.68 9.70 20.11
N GLU A 152 1.42 9.26 20.10
CA GLU A 152 0.37 9.87 20.92
C GLU A 152 0.39 9.35 22.36
N ASN A 153 0.02 10.23 23.27
CA ASN A 153 -0.19 9.92 24.67
C ASN A 153 -1.69 9.81 24.98
N PHE A 154 -2.07 8.85 25.83
CA PHE A 154 -3.46 8.64 26.23
C PHE A 154 -4.11 9.90 26.86
N SER A 155 -3.32 10.80 27.45
CA SER A 155 -3.83 12.06 28.03
C SER A 155 -4.55 12.95 27.02
N LYS A 156 -4.21 12.86 25.72
CA LYS A 156 -4.94 13.52 24.63
C LYS A 156 -6.41 13.06 24.58
N TRP A 157 -6.62 11.75 24.66
CA TRP A 157 -7.94 11.13 24.61
C TRP A 157 -8.73 11.38 25.89
N VAL A 158 -8.08 11.29 27.05
CA VAL A 158 -8.69 11.66 28.34
C VAL A 158 -9.08 13.14 28.39
N GLY A 159 -8.29 14.03 27.80
CA GLY A 159 -8.60 15.45 27.73
C GLY A 159 -9.85 15.74 26.88
N GLU A 160 -10.12 14.93 25.86
CA GLU A 160 -11.27 15.10 24.96
C GLU A 160 -12.53 14.38 25.46
N TYR A 161 -12.38 13.17 26.03
CA TYR A 161 -13.50 12.29 26.37
C TYR A 161 -13.68 12.03 27.88
N GLY A 162 -12.79 12.53 28.72
CA GLY A 162 -12.80 12.27 30.16
C GLY A 162 -12.29 10.88 30.55
N TRP A 163 -12.41 10.54 31.83
CA TRP A 163 -11.96 9.25 32.35
C TRP A 163 -12.86 8.08 31.93
N ASP A 164 -14.14 8.36 31.65
CA ASP A 164 -15.11 7.38 31.14
C ASP A 164 -14.60 6.67 29.87
N TRP A 165 -13.77 7.34 29.06
CA TRP A 165 -13.14 6.74 27.89
C TRP A 165 -12.15 5.62 28.27
N VAL A 166 -11.39 5.79 29.35
CA VAL A 166 -10.42 4.79 29.83
C VAL A 166 -11.15 3.55 30.34
N GLU A 167 -12.32 3.73 30.96
CA GLU A 167 -13.14 2.63 31.47
C GLU A 167 -13.85 1.85 30.34
N ALA A 168 -14.02 2.46 29.17
CA ALA A 168 -14.73 1.87 28.03
C ALA A 168 -13.84 1.06 27.07
N ILE A 169 -12.52 1.23 27.12
CA ILE A 169 -11.53 0.53 26.28
C ILE A 169 -10.92 -0.68 26.99
#